data_AF-A0A166VRZ8-F1
#
_entry.id   AF-A0A166VRZ8-F1
#
_cell.length_a   1.000
_cell.length_b   1.000
_cell.length_c   1.000
_cell.angle_alpha   90.00
_cell.angle_beta   90.00
_cell.angle_gamma   90.00
#
_symmetry.space_group_name_H-M   'P 1'
#
loop_
_entity.id
_entity.type
_entity.pdbx_description
1 polymer ?
#
loop_
_entity_poly.entity_id
_entity_poly.type
_entity_poly.pdbx_seq_one_letter_code
_entity_poly.pdbx_strand_id
1 'polypeptide(L)'
;MKTFTKSLLLPVALCASAYAQSIEINYPGNTTTQTLGQTIDLELDFPNQLTSVQHISVVIALLGCASTGCSNLTAETAGLGSIMYAGNYTPQSHEPYKPPYQNFTLALPNGTQAGSSILNVAHLFLLGASETPVLEFKNVTINTQKAPSAALSQGSGSTRNLQIESMNSVLAGGCMLLMLSYLATAL
;
A
#
# COMPACT_ATOMS: atom_id res chain seq x y z
N MET A 1 1.59 -67.20 -21.07
CA MET A 1 1.83 -66.06 -20.15
C MET A 1 2.93 -65.19 -20.73
N LYS A 2 2.60 -63.97 -21.15
CA LYS A 2 3.60 -62.94 -21.53
C LYS A 2 3.16 -61.63 -20.87
N THR A 3 3.92 -61.21 -19.87
CA THR A 3 3.68 -60.00 -19.08
C THR A 3 4.16 -58.77 -19.85
N PHE A 4 3.22 -57.90 -20.27
CA PHE A 4 3.51 -56.58 -20.82
C PHE A 4 3.56 -55.57 -19.66
N THR A 5 4.64 -55.58 -18.91
CA THR A 5 4.97 -54.54 -17.92
C THR A 5 6.04 -53.64 -18.54
N LYS A 6 5.65 -52.48 -19.08
CA LYS A 6 6.49 -51.29 -19.39
C LYS A 6 5.70 -50.33 -20.29
N SER A 7 4.80 -49.53 -19.72
CA SER A 7 4.48 -48.17 -20.19
C SER A 7 3.30 -47.64 -19.37
N LEU A 8 3.56 -47.26 -18.12
CA LEU A 8 2.62 -46.49 -17.32
C LEU A 8 3.43 -45.57 -16.40
N LEU A 9 4.12 -44.59 -16.97
CA LEU A 9 4.91 -43.62 -16.21
C LEU A 9 4.93 -42.22 -16.85
N LEU A 10 3.94 -41.86 -17.68
CA LEU A 10 4.00 -40.59 -18.42
C LEU A 10 2.66 -39.86 -18.65
N PRO A 11 1.86 -39.54 -17.60
CA PRO A 11 1.21 -38.22 -17.63
C PRO A 11 1.11 -37.59 -16.22
N VAL A 12 2.23 -37.17 -15.63
CA VAL A 12 2.23 -36.37 -14.37
C VAL A 12 3.00 -35.05 -14.56
N ALA A 13 3.30 -34.64 -15.79
CA ALA A 13 4.17 -33.48 -16.07
C ALA A 13 3.45 -32.24 -16.64
N LEU A 14 2.11 -32.19 -16.70
CA LEU A 14 1.38 -31.11 -17.39
C LEU A 14 0.51 -30.19 -16.51
N CYS A 15 0.75 -30.10 -15.20
CA CYS A 15 -0.10 -29.28 -14.32
C CYS A 15 0.49 -27.93 -13.85
N ALA A 16 1.57 -27.41 -14.45
CA ALA A 16 2.29 -26.26 -13.87
C ALA A 16 2.54 -25.07 -14.82
N SER A 17 1.69 -24.82 -15.82
CA SER A 17 1.90 -23.71 -16.77
C SER A 17 0.65 -22.85 -16.96
N ALA A 18 0.25 -22.10 -15.93
CA ALA A 18 -0.79 -21.07 -16.05
C ALA A 18 -0.44 -19.76 -15.32
N TYR A 19 0.85 -19.49 -15.08
CA TYR A 19 1.36 -18.18 -14.65
C TYR A 19 2.22 -17.62 -15.78
N ALA A 20 1.64 -16.84 -16.68
CA ALA A 20 2.45 -16.13 -17.68
C ALA A 20 1.89 -14.73 -17.97
N GLN A 21 0.57 -14.57 -17.95
CA GLN A 21 -0.11 -13.37 -18.44
C GLN A 21 -0.50 -12.43 -17.33
N SER A 22 0.48 -11.68 -16.85
CA SER A 22 0.40 -11.00 -15.57
C SER A 22 1.12 -9.67 -15.59
N ILE A 23 0.55 -8.65 -14.95
CA ILE A 23 1.22 -7.36 -14.76
C ILE A 23 2.32 -7.45 -13.70
N GLU A 24 3.27 -6.51 -13.74
CA GLU A 24 4.33 -6.37 -12.75
C GLU A 24 4.33 -4.95 -12.17
N ILE A 25 4.59 -4.84 -10.87
CA ILE A 25 4.82 -3.55 -10.21
C ILE A 25 6.31 -3.26 -10.34
N ASN A 26 6.70 -2.43 -11.33
CA ASN A 26 8.11 -2.10 -11.54
C ASN A 26 8.58 -1.00 -10.57
N TYR A 27 7.68 -0.09 -10.21
CA TYR A 27 7.90 0.93 -9.19
C TYR A 27 6.61 1.16 -8.38
N PRO A 28 6.68 1.33 -7.06
CA PRO A 28 7.86 1.31 -6.22
C PRO A 28 8.40 -0.12 -5.99
N GLY A 29 9.71 -0.23 -5.79
CA GLY A 29 10.33 -1.51 -5.45
C GLY A 29 9.97 -1.97 -4.03
N ASN A 30 10.21 -3.26 -3.77
CA ASN A 30 10.09 -3.81 -2.42
C ASN A 30 10.91 -3.00 -1.40
N THR A 31 10.33 -2.86 -0.21
CA THR A 31 10.88 -2.19 0.98
C THR A 31 11.28 -0.72 0.81
N THR A 32 10.88 -0.09 -0.30
CA THR A 32 11.03 1.36 -0.50
C THR A 32 10.27 2.15 0.56
N THR A 33 10.85 3.25 1.02
CA THR A 33 10.24 4.10 2.05
C THR A 33 9.46 5.24 1.40
N GLN A 34 8.22 5.40 1.84
CA GLN A 34 7.25 6.32 1.28
C GLN A 34 6.58 7.13 2.39
N THR A 35 6.36 8.42 2.14
CA THR A 35 5.82 9.33 3.15
C THR A 35 4.31 9.42 2.99
N LEU A 36 3.57 9.06 4.04
CA LEU A 36 2.11 9.18 4.08
C LEU A 36 1.69 10.63 3.87
N GLY A 37 0.60 10.82 3.10
CA GLY A 37 0.10 12.14 2.72
C GLY A 37 0.82 12.79 1.55
N GLN A 38 1.88 12.17 1.03
CA GLN A 38 2.59 12.62 -0.16
C GLN A 38 2.14 11.84 -1.39
N THR A 39 2.49 12.38 -2.56
CA THR A 39 2.31 11.69 -3.83
C THR A 39 3.38 10.64 -4.02
N ILE A 40 2.97 9.47 -4.50
CA ILE A 40 3.84 8.38 -4.92
C ILE A 40 3.60 8.12 -6.41
N ASP A 41 4.69 7.88 -7.14
CA ASP A 41 4.59 7.35 -8.49
C ASP A 41 4.51 5.81 -8.43
N LEU A 42 3.64 5.24 -9.25
CA LEU A 42 3.51 3.81 -9.45
C LEU A 42 3.67 3.53 -10.93
N GLU A 43 4.48 2.55 -11.25
CA GLU A 43 4.67 2.06 -12.60
C GLU A 43 4.21 0.61 -12.68
N LEU A 44 3.18 0.38 -13.49
CA LEU A 44 2.68 -0.95 -13.81
C LEU A 44 3.13 -1.33 -15.21
N ASP A 45 3.91 -2.40 -15.28
CA ASP A 45 4.41 -2.96 -16.52
C ASP A 45 3.53 -4.14 -16.93
N PHE A 46 3.37 -4.33 -18.23
CA PHE A 46 2.74 -5.49 -18.82
C PHE A 46 3.77 -6.22 -19.71
N PRO A 47 4.51 -7.20 -19.14
CA PRO A 47 5.47 -8.00 -19.89
C PRO A 47 4.84 -8.68 -21.10
N ASN A 48 5.67 -9.00 -22.10
CA ASN A 48 5.22 -9.65 -23.32
C ASN A 48 4.48 -10.97 -23.04
N GLN A 49 3.32 -11.14 -23.69
CA GLN A 49 2.47 -12.31 -23.51
C GLN A 49 2.37 -13.17 -24.75
N LEU A 50 2.23 -14.49 -24.52
CA LEU A 50 2.03 -15.47 -25.59
C LEU A 50 0.61 -15.42 -26.17
N THR A 51 -0.35 -14.87 -25.44
CA THR A 51 -1.73 -14.72 -25.92
C THR A 51 -2.22 -13.29 -25.77
N SER A 52 -3.25 -12.94 -26.55
CA SER A 52 -3.84 -11.61 -26.52
C SER A 52 -4.47 -11.32 -25.16
N VAL A 53 -4.28 -10.09 -24.67
CA VAL A 53 -4.88 -9.57 -23.44
C VAL A 53 -5.55 -8.24 -23.75
N GLN A 54 -6.81 -8.10 -23.34
CA GLN A 54 -7.51 -6.81 -23.34
C GLN A 54 -7.62 -6.31 -21.90
N HIS A 55 -6.88 -5.26 -21.59
CA HIS A 55 -6.91 -4.61 -20.28
C HIS A 55 -8.24 -3.86 -20.10
N ILE A 56 -8.89 -4.04 -18.95
CA ILE A 56 -10.14 -3.36 -18.62
C ILE A 56 -9.88 -2.31 -17.54
N SER A 57 -9.44 -2.75 -16.35
CA SER A 57 -9.29 -1.84 -15.22
C SER A 57 -8.27 -2.33 -14.20
N VAL A 58 -7.70 -1.39 -13.46
CA VAL A 58 -6.92 -1.65 -12.24
C VAL A 58 -7.50 -0.93 -11.04
N VAL A 59 -7.39 -1.56 -9.89
CA VAL A 59 -7.64 -0.96 -8.57
C VAL A 59 -6.33 -0.99 -7.81
N ILE A 60 -5.85 0.20 -7.42
CA ILE A 60 -4.62 0.37 -6.67
C ILE A 60 -4.99 0.82 -5.26
N ALA A 61 -4.50 0.09 -4.27
CA ALA A 61 -4.86 0.31 -2.88
C ALA A 61 -3.68 0.07 -1.94
N LEU A 62 -3.71 0.74 -0.79
CA LEU A 62 -2.70 0.60 0.25
C LEU A 62 -3.31 -0.03 1.50
N LEU A 63 -2.72 -1.13 1.94
CA LEU A 63 -3.07 -1.82 3.16
C LEU A 63 -1.95 -1.65 4.19
N GLY A 64 -2.22 -0.95 5.29
CA GLY A 64 -1.28 -0.87 6.41
C GLY A 64 -1.22 -2.21 7.16
N CYS A 65 -0.01 -2.67 7.48
CA CYS A 65 0.16 -3.87 8.29
C CYS A 65 0.16 -3.49 9.76
N ALA A 66 -0.68 -4.16 10.55
CA ALA A 66 -0.65 -4.04 12.00
C ALA A 66 0.68 -4.57 12.58
N SER A 67 0.85 -4.53 13.90
CA SER A 67 2.09 -4.91 14.60
C SER A 67 2.62 -6.31 14.29
N THR A 68 1.80 -7.19 13.72
CA THR A 68 2.17 -8.56 13.30
C THR A 68 2.90 -8.65 11.96
N GLY A 69 3.10 -7.53 11.25
CA GLY A 69 3.76 -7.50 9.93
C GLY A 69 2.86 -7.93 8.77
N CYS A 70 3.40 -7.90 7.56
CA CYS A 70 2.65 -8.11 6.30
C CYS A 70 2.64 -9.57 5.80
N SER A 71 3.32 -10.50 6.49
CA SER A 71 3.60 -11.85 5.97
C SER A 71 2.37 -12.74 5.74
N ASN A 72 1.24 -12.43 6.39
CA ASN A 72 -0.01 -13.20 6.27
C ASN A 72 -1.15 -12.42 5.61
N LEU A 73 -0.89 -11.20 5.17
CA LEU A 73 -1.92 -10.33 4.60
C LEU A 73 -1.88 -10.45 3.07
N THR A 74 -2.99 -10.88 2.51
CA THR A 74 -3.21 -10.89 1.06
C THR A 74 -4.47 -10.08 0.74
N ALA A 75 -4.66 -9.72 -0.53
CA ALA A 75 -5.87 -9.04 -0.97
C ALA A 75 -7.13 -9.89 -0.67
N GLU A 76 -7.01 -11.21 -0.70
CA GLU A 76 -8.08 -12.16 -0.43
C GLU A 76 -8.40 -12.30 1.06
N THR A 77 -7.40 -12.20 1.94
CA THR A 77 -7.59 -12.39 3.40
C THR A 77 -7.94 -11.09 4.14
N ALA A 78 -7.38 -9.96 3.70
CA ALA A 78 -7.48 -8.68 4.38
C ALA A 78 -8.15 -7.58 3.54
N GLY A 79 -8.54 -7.91 2.31
CA GLY A 79 -9.02 -6.92 1.34
C GLY A 79 -7.87 -6.10 0.74
N LEU A 80 -8.22 -5.20 -0.18
CA LEU A 80 -7.25 -4.36 -0.87
C LEU A 80 -6.68 -3.22 0.00
N GLY A 81 -7.40 -2.82 1.05
CA GLY A 81 -7.06 -1.67 1.89
C GLY A 81 -7.71 -0.37 1.40
N SER A 82 -7.02 0.75 1.61
CA SER A 82 -7.48 2.08 1.19
C SER A 82 -7.23 2.27 -0.30
N ILE A 83 -8.31 2.37 -1.08
CA ILE A 83 -8.25 2.56 -2.54
C ILE A 83 -7.75 3.98 -2.85
N MET A 84 -6.69 4.06 -3.65
CA MET A 84 -6.10 5.31 -4.14
C MET A 84 -6.45 5.57 -5.61
N TYR A 85 -6.72 4.51 -6.38
CA TYR A 85 -7.17 4.59 -7.76
C TYR A 85 -8.05 3.40 -8.11
N ALA A 86 -9.09 3.65 -8.90
CA ALA A 86 -9.90 2.62 -9.56
C ALA A 86 -10.32 3.16 -10.92
N GLY A 87 -9.86 2.53 -12.00
CA GLY A 87 -10.12 3.02 -13.34
C GLY A 87 -9.44 2.20 -14.42
N ASN A 88 -9.51 2.71 -15.65
CA ASN A 88 -8.97 2.00 -16.81
C ASN A 88 -7.45 1.82 -16.70
N TYR A 89 -6.99 0.70 -17.25
CA TYR A 89 -5.58 0.41 -17.46
C TYR A 89 -5.35 0.22 -18.96
N THR A 90 -4.50 1.05 -19.54
CA THR A 90 -4.23 1.11 -20.98
C THR A 90 -2.72 1.27 -21.18
N PRO A 91 -1.91 0.23 -20.87
CA PRO A 91 -0.46 0.32 -20.98
C PRO A 91 -0.04 0.65 -22.41
N GLN A 92 0.93 1.55 -22.56
CA GLN A 92 1.46 1.98 -23.86
C GLN A 92 2.95 1.64 -23.95
N SER A 93 3.40 1.34 -25.18
CA SER A 93 4.83 1.19 -25.45
C SER A 93 5.41 2.55 -25.83
N HIS A 94 6.25 3.10 -24.95
CA HIS A 94 6.95 4.36 -25.18
C HIS A 94 8.41 4.12 -25.58
N GLU A 95 9.09 3.17 -24.94
CA GLU A 95 10.48 2.82 -25.22
C GLU A 95 10.60 1.41 -25.85
N PRO A 96 11.52 1.20 -26.80
CA PRO A 96 11.67 -0.07 -27.51
C PRO A 96 12.27 -1.20 -26.67
N TYR A 97 12.95 -0.87 -25.56
CA TYR A 97 13.61 -1.83 -24.67
C TYR A 97 12.79 -2.13 -23.41
N LYS A 98 11.63 -1.50 -23.24
CA LYS A 98 10.76 -1.67 -22.08
C LYS A 98 9.43 -2.30 -22.52
N PRO A 99 8.85 -3.23 -21.76
CA PRO A 99 7.48 -3.66 -22.01
C PRO A 99 6.50 -2.47 -21.96
N PRO A 100 5.30 -2.59 -22.56
CA PRO A 100 4.24 -1.62 -22.36
C PRO A 100 3.96 -1.36 -20.88
N TYR A 101 3.72 -0.10 -20.50
CA TYR A 101 3.50 0.28 -19.11
C TYR A 101 2.56 1.47 -18.97
N GLN A 102 2.11 1.71 -17.74
CA GLN A 102 1.38 2.91 -17.36
C GLN A 102 1.85 3.43 -16.01
N ASN A 103 2.08 4.75 -15.96
CA ASN A 103 2.43 5.47 -14.75
C ASN A 103 1.19 6.06 -14.08
N PHE A 104 1.16 6.01 -12.76
CA PHE A 104 0.12 6.58 -11.92
C PHE A 104 0.78 7.44 -10.85
N THR A 105 0.29 8.66 -10.66
CA THR A 105 0.69 9.50 -9.53
C THR A 105 -0.48 9.53 -8.54
N LEU A 106 -0.25 8.95 -7.36
CA LEU A 106 -1.30 8.68 -6.38
C LEU A 106 -0.98 9.35 -5.05
N ALA A 107 -1.99 9.84 -4.34
CA ALA A 107 -1.80 10.37 -2.99
C ALA A 107 -1.88 9.24 -1.95
N LEU A 108 -0.83 9.09 -1.13
CA LEU A 108 -0.84 8.10 -0.06
C LEU A 108 -1.79 8.55 1.07
N PRO A 109 -2.68 7.66 1.54
CA PRO A 109 -3.66 8.00 2.57
C PRO A 109 -3.00 8.31 3.91
N ASN A 110 -3.33 9.48 4.49
CA ASN A 110 -2.83 9.92 5.80
C ASN A 110 -3.32 9.06 6.98
N GLY A 111 -4.43 8.32 6.79
CA GLY A 111 -5.03 7.49 7.82
C GLY A 111 -4.33 6.15 8.06
N THR A 112 -3.37 5.78 7.21
CA THR A 112 -2.64 4.51 7.34
C THR A 112 -1.63 4.57 8.48
N GLN A 113 -1.50 3.49 9.23
CA GLN A 113 -0.48 3.39 10.27
C GLN A 113 0.91 3.37 9.63
N ALA A 114 1.85 4.15 10.16
CA ALA A 114 3.24 4.10 9.74
C ALA A 114 3.87 2.75 10.10
N GLY A 115 4.74 2.26 9.23
CA GLY A 115 5.40 0.97 9.35
C GLY A 115 5.34 0.20 8.03
N SER A 116 5.33 -1.13 8.11
CA SER A 116 5.20 -1.95 6.90
C SER A 116 3.79 -1.84 6.32
N SER A 117 3.68 -1.73 5.00
CA SER A 117 2.40 -1.64 4.29
C SER A 117 2.49 -2.41 2.98
N ILE A 118 1.37 -2.93 2.51
CA ILE A 118 1.25 -3.61 1.23
C ILE A 118 0.58 -2.67 0.24
N LEU A 119 1.22 -2.45 -0.89
CA LEU A 119 0.61 -1.82 -2.05
C LEU A 119 0.02 -2.91 -2.93
N ASN A 120 -1.30 -2.97 -3.00
CA ASN A 120 -2.07 -3.95 -3.74
C ASN A 120 -2.55 -3.38 -5.07
N VAL A 121 -2.53 -4.22 -6.10
CA VAL A 121 -3.07 -3.95 -7.43
C VAL A 121 -3.98 -5.11 -7.82
N ALA A 122 -5.27 -4.84 -7.98
CA ALA A 122 -6.19 -5.77 -8.60
C ALA A 122 -6.33 -5.39 -10.08
N HIS A 123 -6.16 -6.35 -10.99
CA HIS A 123 -6.21 -6.12 -12.43
C HIS A 123 -7.24 -7.04 -13.07
N LEU A 124 -8.21 -6.43 -13.75
CA LEU A 124 -9.22 -7.11 -14.53
C LEU A 124 -8.88 -6.99 -16.01
N PHE A 125 -8.82 -8.13 -16.69
CA PHE A 125 -8.56 -8.21 -18.12
C PHE A 125 -9.32 -9.36 -18.77
N LEU A 126 -9.44 -9.32 -20.10
CA LEU A 126 -9.99 -10.39 -20.91
C LEU A 126 -8.85 -11.13 -21.61
N LEU A 127 -8.86 -12.46 -21.51
CA LEU A 127 -7.77 -13.32 -21.95
C LEU A 127 -8.14 -14.11 -23.21
N GLY A 128 -7.27 -14.04 -24.21
CA GLY A 128 -7.35 -14.83 -25.44
C GLY A 128 -8.54 -14.48 -26.33
N ALA A 129 -8.76 -15.30 -27.36
CA ALA A 129 -9.83 -15.08 -28.35
C ALA A 129 -11.25 -15.27 -27.78
N SER A 130 -11.37 -16.00 -26.67
CA SER A 130 -12.66 -16.21 -25.99
C SER A 130 -13.02 -15.09 -25.02
N GLU A 131 -12.16 -14.06 -24.88
CA GLU A 131 -12.37 -12.93 -23.98
C GLU A 131 -12.65 -13.37 -22.53
N THR A 132 -11.96 -14.43 -22.07
CA THR A 132 -12.21 -15.00 -20.74
C THR A 132 -11.85 -13.96 -19.67
N PRO A 133 -12.78 -13.57 -18.77
CA PRO A 133 -12.49 -12.59 -17.74
C PRO A 133 -11.54 -13.20 -16.70
N VAL A 134 -10.45 -12.50 -16.42
CA VAL A 134 -9.45 -12.87 -15.42
C VAL A 134 -9.28 -11.71 -14.45
N LEU A 135 -9.36 -12.03 -13.16
CA LEU A 135 -8.99 -11.13 -12.08
C LEU A 135 -7.68 -11.63 -11.48
N GLU A 136 -6.67 -10.79 -11.50
CA GLU A 136 -5.39 -11.06 -10.84
C GLU A 136 -5.07 -10.02 -9.77
N PHE A 137 -4.27 -10.44 -8.79
CA PHE A 137 -3.76 -9.56 -7.74
C PHE A 137 -2.25 -9.56 -7.75
N LYS A 138 -1.67 -8.36 -7.68
CA LYS A 138 -0.24 -8.12 -7.46
C LYS A 138 -0.05 -7.27 -6.23
N ASN A 139 1.07 -7.51 -5.55
CA ASN A 139 1.42 -6.73 -4.40
C ASN A 139 2.93 -6.54 -4.27
N VAL A 140 3.28 -5.46 -3.56
CA VAL A 140 4.64 -5.16 -3.15
C VAL A 140 4.60 -4.63 -1.72
N THR A 141 5.58 -4.99 -0.90
CA THR A 141 5.69 -4.45 0.47
C THR A 141 6.49 -3.17 0.43
N ILE A 142 5.96 -2.09 1.00
CA ILE A 142 6.64 -0.79 1.16
C ILE A 142 6.69 -0.39 2.63
N ASN A 143 7.63 0.48 2.98
CA ASN A 143 7.68 1.09 4.30
C ASN A 143 7.02 2.45 4.25
N THR A 144 6.02 2.69 5.10
CA THR A 144 5.33 3.97 5.21
C THR A 144 5.78 4.72 6.46
N GLN A 145 6.07 6.00 6.31
CA GLN A 145 6.41 6.89 7.41
C GLN A 145 5.47 8.08 7.43
N LYS A 146 5.19 8.63 8.62
CA LYS A 146 4.49 9.92 8.70
C LYS A 146 5.41 11.01 8.18
N ALA A 147 4.82 12.01 7.52
CA ALA A 147 5.57 13.22 7.18
C ALA A 147 6.23 13.78 8.46
N PRO A 148 7.50 14.23 8.37
CA PRO A 148 8.12 14.92 9.49
C PRO A 148 7.27 16.15 9.77
N SER A 149 6.60 16.15 10.93
CA SER A 149 6.01 17.36 11.47
C SER A 149 7.16 18.36 11.55
N ALA A 150 7.18 19.35 10.66
CA ALA A 150 8.14 20.44 10.76
C ALA A 150 8.07 20.94 12.20
N ALA A 151 9.16 20.76 12.95
CA ALA A 151 9.32 21.43 14.22
C ALA A 151 9.13 22.91 13.91
N LEU A 152 8.03 23.50 14.36
CA LEU A 152 7.94 24.94 14.52
C LEU A 152 9.22 25.33 15.25
N SER A 153 10.10 26.05 14.54
CA SER A 153 11.33 26.57 15.12
C SER A 153 10.93 27.39 16.35
N GLN A 154 11.19 26.87 17.54
CA GLN A 154 11.32 27.72 18.70
C GLN A 154 12.53 28.61 18.41
N GLY A 155 12.25 29.80 17.89
CA GLY A 155 13.23 30.86 17.83
C GLY A 155 13.71 31.12 19.25
N SER A 156 14.96 30.74 19.50
CA SER A 156 15.78 31.21 20.61
C SER A 156 15.93 32.73 20.47
N GLY A 157 14.90 33.46 20.89
CA GLY A 157 14.84 34.91 20.97
C GLY A 157 15.20 35.33 22.38
N SER A 158 16.48 35.63 22.56
CA SER A 158 17.06 36.50 23.59
C SER A 158 16.01 37.26 24.43
N THR A 159 15.89 36.88 25.70
CA THR A 159 15.21 37.65 26.75
C THR A 159 15.91 39.00 26.89
N ARG A 160 15.46 39.99 26.12
CA ARG A 160 15.74 41.40 26.44
C ARG A 160 14.87 41.78 27.62
N ASN A 161 15.56 41.96 28.74
CA ASN A 161 15.12 42.72 29.91
C ASN A 161 14.30 43.94 29.46
N LEU A 162 13.00 43.92 29.76
CA LEU A 162 12.19 45.12 29.92
C LEU A 162 11.49 44.97 31.26
N GLN A 163 12.08 45.57 32.29
CA GLN A 163 11.35 45.95 33.48
C GLN A 163 10.21 46.89 33.05
N ILE A 164 8.97 46.53 33.39
CA ILE A 164 7.96 47.51 33.77
C ILE A 164 7.38 47.03 35.09
N GLU A 165 7.48 47.92 36.08
CA GLU A 165 7.05 47.77 37.46
C GLU A 165 5.52 47.59 37.56
N SER A 166 5.12 46.76 38.53
CA SER A 166 4.08 47.01 39.54
C SER A 166 2.83 47.80 39.13
N MET A 167 1.64 47.19 39.26
CA MET A 167 0.69 47.45 40.36
C MET A 167 -0.61 46.63 40.23
N ASN A 168 -0.98 45.97 41.34
CA ASN A 168 -2.33 45.70 41.86
C ASN A 168 -3.33 44.88 41.02
N SER A 169 -3.58 43.63 41.40
CA SER A 169 -4.64 43.19 42.34
C SER A 169 -5.99 42.97 41.65
N VAL A 170 -6.50 41.74 41.69
CA VAL A 170 -7.92 41.36 41.93
C VAL A 170 -8.06 39.84 41.82
N LEU A 171 -8.52 39.25 42.93
CA LEU A 171 -9.28 37.99 43.14
C LEU A 171 -8.88 36.73 42.36
N ALA A 172 -8.32 35.70 42.99
CA ALA A 172 -8.94 34.77 43.95
C ALA A 172 -9.89 33.73 43.31
N GLY A 173 -9.51 32.45 43.44
CA GLY A 173 -10.45 31.40 43.84
C GLY A 173 -10.97 30.47 42.74
N GLY A 174 -10.41 29.25 42.72
CA GLY A 174 -11.21 28.03 42.55
C GLY A 174 -11.34 27.47 41.14
N CYS A 175 -10.51 26.47 40.81
CA CYS A 175 -10.98 25.27 40.11
C CYS A 175 -9.90 24.16 40.13
N MET A 176 -9.30 23.91 41.30
CA MET A 176 -8.30 22.84 41.49
C MET A 176 -8.74 21.92 42.62
N LEU A 177 -9.92 21.32 42.50
CA LEU A 177 -10.36 20.22 43.34
C LEU A 177 -11.61 19.59 42.70
N LEU A 178 -11.46 18.63 41.77
CA LEU A 178 -12.52 17.69 41.36
C LEU A 178 -12.02 16.60 40.40
N MET A 179 -10.82 16.06 40.62
CA MET A 179 -10.32 14.87 39.89
C MET A 179 -9.62 13.88 40.84
N LEU A 180 -10.19 13.66 42.02
CA LEU A 180 -9.67 12.70 43.01
C LEU A 180 -10.75 11.78 43.62
N SER A 181 -11.93 11.68 43.01
CA SER A 181 -13.03 10.85 43.53
C SER A 181 -13.31 9.56 42.74
N TYR A 182 -12.42 9.12 41.85
CA TYR A 182 -12.66 7.92 41.03
C TYR A 182 -11.75 6.72 41.34
N LEU A 183 -11.22 6.64 42.57
CA LEU A 183 -10.36 5.52 43.00
C LEU A 183 -10.70 5.01 44.40
N ALA A 184 -11.95 4.55 44.64
CA ALA A 184 -12.28 3.65 45.77
C ALA A 184 -13.77 3.21 45.75
N THR A 185 -14.15 2.29 44.84
CA THR A 185 -15.26 1.34 45.10
C THR A 185 -15.23 0.22 44.05
N ALA A 186 -14.40 -0.78 44.31
CA ALA A 186 -14.51 -2.12 43.73
C ALA A 186 -13.79 -3.07 44.70
N LEU A 187 -14.46 -3.31 45.83
CA LEU A 187 -14.34 -4.54 46.61
C LEU A 187 -15.46 -5.46 46.15
#